data_AF-A0A1J4XVR1-F1
#
_entry.id   AF-A0A1J4XVR1-F1
#
_cell.length_a   1.000
_cell.length_b   1.000
_cell.length_c   1.000
_cell.angle_alpha   90.00
_cell.angle_beta   90.00
_cell.angle_gamma   90.00
#
_symmetry.space_group_name_H-M   'P 1'
#
loop_
_entity.id
_entity.type
_entity.pdbx_description
1 polymer ?
#
loop_
_entity_poly.entity_id
_entity_poly.type
_entity_poly.pdbx_seq_one_letter_code
_entity_poly.pdbx_strand_id
1 'polypeptide(L)'
;MREDWVRKDVFEKVVLVKGIVKSTIPKLIEVDDEELKLMFSHLAHYHRDDERNTLNETELILYDTLIRNDVNPATVYKWFCLTMMPNDLFHQLGTGRISQKRALMLNAKRRRDKEIAMGLEIMEIVRETMRRL
;
A
#
# COMPACT_ATOMS: atom_id res chain seq x y z
N MET A 1 15.73 22.70 -14.05
CA MET A 1 15.42 22.59 -12.61
C MET A 1 13.99 22.10 -12.44
N ARG A 2 13.75 20.79 -12.17
CA ARG A 2 12.41 20.26 -11.89
C ARG A 2 12.35 18.83 -11.32
N GLU A 3 13.45 18.26 -10.81
CA GLU A 3 13.46 16.86 -10.35
C GLU A 3 13.55 16.68 -8.82
N ASP A 4 13.97 17.71 -8.07
CA ASP A 4 14.23 17.57 -6.63
C ASP A 4 12.98 17.73 -5.74
N TRP A 5 11.90 18.32 -6.26
CA TRP A 5 10.68 18.60 -5.48
C TRP A 5 9.80 17.37 -5.23
N VAL A 6 9.88 16.35 -6.09
CA VAL A 6 9.08 15.11 -5.95
C VAL A 6 9.74 14.10 -4.98
N ARG A 7 11.03 14.32 -4.63
CA ARG A 7 11.90 13.34 -3.95
C ARG A 7 11.73 13.27 -2.43
N LYS A 8 11.27 14.35 -1.77
CA LYS A 8 10.91 14.39 -0.33
C LYS A 8 9.41 14.30 -0.05
N ASP A 9 8.62 14.41 -1.10
CA ASP A 9 7.17 14.67 -1.05
C ASP A 9 6.34 13.48 -0.52
N VAL A 10 6.67 12.23 -0.87
CA VAL A 10 5.82 11.07 -0.49
C VAL A 10 5.83 10.80 1.02
N PHE A 11 6.99 10.93 1.67
CA PHE A 11 7.12 10.65 3.10
C PHE A 11 6.42 11.73 3.93
N GLU A 12 6.63 12.99 3.56
CA GLU A 12 5.95 14.13 4.17
C GLU A 12 4.43 14.02 3.97
N LYS A 13 3.98 13.58 2.79
CA LYS A 13 2.57 13.29 2.51
C LYS A 13 1.99 12.18 3.37
N VAL A 14 2.72 11.08 3.60
CA VAL A 14 2.27 10.02 4.51
C VAL A 14 2.16 10.53 5.94
N VAL A 15 3.12 11.34 6.40
CA VAL A 15 3.05 11.96 7.73
C VAL A 15 1.84 12.89 7.85
N LEU A 16 1.58 13.71 6.83
CA LEU A 16 0.39 14.58 6.78
C LEU A 16 -0.91 13.78 6.83
N VAL A 17 -1.02 12.73 6.03
CA VAL A 17 -2.21 11.85 6.03
C VAL A 17 -2.38 11.21 7.41
N LYS A 18 -1.31 10.69 8.02
CA LYS A 18 -1.38 10.13 9.37
C LYS A 18 -1.85 11.18 10.39
N GLY A 19 -1.41 12.43 10.26
CA GLY A 19 -1.89 13.54 11.09
C GLY A 19 -3.39 13.77 10.94
N ILE A 20 -3.90 13.83 9.70
CA ILE A 20 -5.33 13.97 9.41
C ILE A 20 -6.13 12.81 10.03
N VAL A 21 -5.70 11.57 9.77
CA VAL A 21 -6.38 10.37 10.29
C VAL A 21 -6.44 10.36 11.81
N LYS A 22 -5.30 10.60 12.48
CA LYS A 22 -5.23 10.64 13.95
C LYS A 22 -6.08 11.74 14.56
N SER A 23 -6.18 12.89 13.88
CA SER A 23 -7.00 14.01 14.36
C SER A 23 -8.51 13.74 14.26
N THR A 24 -8.94 12.97 13.26
CA THR A 24 -10.36 12.77 12.96
C THR A 24 -10.89 11.47 13.55
N ILE A 25 -10.07 10.43 13.63
CA ILE A 25 -10.45 9.13 14.17
C ILE A 25 -9.42 8.72 15.24
N PRO A 26 -9.58 9.18 16.50
CA PRO A 26 -8.63 8.88 17.57
C PRO A 26 -8.43 7.38 17.84
N LYS A 27 -9.43 6.55 17.53
CA LYS A 27 -9.33 5.08 17.62
C LYS A 27 -8.26 4.49 16.68
N LEU A 28 -7.88 5.20 15.62
CA LEU A 28 -6.83 4.77 14.68
C LEU A 28 -5.43 5.24 15.10
N ILE A 29 -5.26 5.82 16.30
CA ILE A 29 -3.94 6.29 16.77
C ILE A 29 -2.97 5.13 17.01
N GLU A 30 -3.49 3.99 17.51
CA GLU A 30 -2.71 2.80 17.83
C GLU A 30 -2.63 1.78 16.69
N VAL A 31 -3.34 2.03 15.58
CA VAL A 31 -3.34 1.16 14.42
C VAL A 31 -2.00 1.25 13.70
N ASP A 32 -1.43 0.10 13.37
CA ASP A 32 -0.15 0.04 12.69
C ASP A 32 -0.22 0.45 11.21
N ASP A 33 0.93 0.68 10.61
CA ASP A 33 1.03 1.11 9.22
C ASP A 33 0.54 0.06 8.20
N GLU A 34 0.62 -1.24 8.55
CA GLU A 34 0.19 -2.33 7.67
C GLU A 34 -1.33 -2.40 7.62
N GLU A 35 -1.99 -2.28 8.76
CA GLU A 35 -3.43 -2.26 8.91
C GLU A 35 -4.02 -0.99 8.28
N LEU A 36 -3.41 0.18 8.51
CA LEU A 36 -3.79 1.41 7.79
C LEU A 36 -3.65 1.24 6.27
N LYS A 37 -2.56 0.62 5.79
CA LYS A 37 -2.39 0.33 4.36
C LYS A 37 -3.51 -0.57 3.83
N LEU A 38 -3.94 -1.57 4.59
CA LEU A 38 -5.04 -2.46 4.20
C LEU A 38 -6.36 -1.69 4.09
N MET A 39 -6.68 -0.85 5.07
CA MET A 39 -7.85 0.04 5.00
C MET A 39 -7.78 0.92 3.75
N PHE A 40 -6.66 1.62 3.52
CA PHE A 40 -6.50 2.44 2.33
C PHE A 40 -6.58 1.64 1.03
N SER A 41 -6.18 0.37 1.03
CA SER A 41 -6.37 -0.54 -0.11
C SER A 41 -7.85 -0.74 -0.40
N HIS A 42 -8.66 -1.01 0.63
CA HIS A 42 -10.10 -1.19 0.49
C HIS A 42 -10.75 0.10 -0.04
N LEU A 43 -10.41 1.24 0.54
CA LEU A 43 -10.87 2.56 0.09
C LEU A 43 -10.43 2.90 -1.35
N ALA A 44 -9.25 2.48 -1.77
CA ALA A 44 -8.73 2.72 -3.12
C ALA A 44 -9.50 1.97 -4.21
N HIS A 45 -10.10 0.83 -3.86
CA HIS A 45 -10.90 0.00 -4.75
C HIS A 45 -12.41 0.20 -4.55
N TYR A 46 -12.80 1.07 -3.63
CA TYR A 46 -14.19 1.36 -3.36
C TYR A 46 -14.85 2.05 -4.56
N HIS A 47 -15.94 1.45 -5.02
CA HIS A 47 -16.83 2.03 -6.01
C HIS A 47 -18.23 2.08 -5.40
N ARG A 48 -18.86 3.25 -5.43
CA ARG A 48 -20.14 3.51 -4.75
C ARG A 48 -21.26 2.57 -5.21
N ASP A 49 -21.18 2.06 -6.43
CA ASP A 49 -22.18 1.18 -7.04
C ASP A 49 -21.82 -0.32 -6.93
N ASP A 50 -20.72 -0.68 -6.26
CA ASP A 50 -20.30 -2.08 -6.07
C ASP A 50 -20.75 -2.60 -4.71
N GLU A 51 -21.85 -3.36 -4.70
CA GLU A 51 -22.38 -4.01 -3.50
C GLU A 51 -21.41 -5.03 -2.86
N ARG A 52 -20.39 -5.49 -3.59
CA ARG A 52 -19.40 -6.46 -3.08
C ARG A 52 -18.30 -5.78 -2.26
N ASN A 53 -18.15 -4.47 -2.39
CA ASN A 53 -17.05 -3.73 -1.79
C ASN A 53 -17.59 -2.62 -0.89
N THR A 54 -18.34 -3.00 0.15
CA THR A 54 -18.94 -2.05 1.09
C THR A 54 -17.95 -1.68 2.19
N LEU A 55 -17.77 -0.37 2.40
CA LEU A 55 -16.94 0.14 3.50
C LEU A 55 -17.67 -0.03 4.84
N ASN A 56 -16.93 -0.43 5.88
CA ASN A 56 -17.45 -0.39 7.25
C ASN A 56 -17.55 1.06 7.78
N GLU A 57 -18.17 1.26 8.94
CA GLU A 57 -18.39 2.61 9.50
C GLU A 57 -17.09 3.40 9.67
N THR A 58 -16.02 2.75 10.14
CA THR A 58 -14.71 3.40 10.33
C THR A 58 -14.08 3.77 9.00
N GLU A 59 -14.14 2.87 8.03
CA GLU A 59 -13.64 3.08 6.67
C GLU A 59 -14.41 4.16 5.93
N LEU A 60 -15.73 4.26 6.15
CA LEU A 60 -16.56 5.31 5.56
C LEU A 60 -16.20 6.69 6.13
N ILE A 61 -16.03 6.80 7.45
CA ILE A 61 -15.55 8.03 8.10
C ILE A 61 -14.15 8.38 7.56
N LEU A 62 -13.27 7.40 7.43
CA LEU A 62 -11.92 7.59 6.91
C LEU A 62 -11.96 8.07 5.45
N TYR A 63 -12.79 7.46 4.62
CA TYR A 63 -12.98 7.84 3.23
C TYR A 63 -13.47 9.29 3.13
N ASP A 64 -14.54 9.63 3.83
CA ASP A 64 -15.09 10.98 3.85
C ASP A 64 -14.08 12.02 4.34
N THR A 65 -13.28 11.66 5.35
CA THR A 65 -12.21 12.51 5.88
C THR A 65 -11.17 12.81 4.81
N LEU A 66 -10.73 11.81 4.06
CA LEU A 66 -9.77 12.00 2.98
C LEU A 66 -10.34 12.89 1.87
N ILE A 67 -11.58 12.65 1.44
CA ILE A 67 -12.23 13.45 0.40
C ILE A 67 -12.43 14.90 0.84
N ARG A 68 -12.84 15.15 2.10
CA ARG A 68 -12.99 16.51 2.64
C ARG A 68 -11.68 17.30 2.68
N ASN A 69 -10.55 16.61 2.77
CA ASN A 69 -9.21 17.21 2.75
C ASN A 69 -8.58 17.22 1.34
N ASP A 70 -9.37 16.97 0.28
CA ASP A 70 -8.91 16.89 -1.12
C ASP A 70 -7.79 15.84 -1.32
N VAL A 71 -7.83 14.76 -0.55
CA VAL A 71 -6.87 13.66 -0.63
C VAL A 71 -7.53 12.45 -1.27
N ASN A 72 -7.01 12.01 -2.41
CA ASN A 72 -7.52 10.84 -3.11
C ASN A 72 -7.06 9.52 -2.42
N PRO A 73 -7.97 8.63 -1.99
CA PRO A 73 -7.61 7.39 -1.27
C PRO A 73 -6.71 6.45 -2.07
N ALA A 74 -6.92 6.32 -3.38
CA ALA A 74 -6.06 5.51 -4.25
C ALA A 74 -4.63 6.08 -4.36
N THR A 75 -4.47 7.38 -4.14
CA THR A 75 -3.15 8.02 -4.08
C THR A 75 -2.49 7.78 -2.73
N VAL A 76 -3.24 7.89 -1.63
CA VAL A 76 -2.77 7.56 -0.27
C VAL A 76 -2.27 6.13 -0.20
N TYR A 77 -3.07 5.18 -0.69
CA TYR A 77 -2.69 3.77 -0.72
C TYR A 77 -1.35 3.54 -1.42
N LYS A 78 -1.13 4.19 -2.57
CA LYS A 78 0.15 4.12 -3.30
C LYS A 78 1.31 4.67 -2.47
N TRP A 79 1.11 5.77 -1.75
CA TRP A 79 2.15 6.33 -0.88
C TRP A 79 2.52 5.37 0.25
N PHE A 80 1.53 4.76 0.92
CA PHE A 80 1.79 3.71 1.93
C PHE A 80 2.50 2.49 1.32
N CYS A 81 2.16 2.09 0.09
CA CYS A 81 2.87 1.02 -0.59
C CYS A 81 4.35 1.36 -0.84
N LEU A 82 4.66 2.64 -1.09
CA LEU A 82 6.03 3.10 -1.32
C LEU A 82 6.86 3.15 -0.04
N THR A 83 6.26 3.49 1.10
CA THR A 83 6.98 3.55 2.39
C THR A 83 7.32 2.16 2.94
N MET A 84 6.61 1.12 2.52
CA MET A 84 6.80 -0.27 2.98
C MET A 84 7.55 -1.14 1.98
N MET A 85 8.29 -0.54 1.04
CA MET A 85 9.06 -1.28 0.04
C MET A 85 10.36 -1.84 0.63
N PRO A 86 10.94 -2.89 0.01
CA PRO A 86 12.30 -3.33 0.32
C PRO A 86 13.33 -2.19 0.27
N ASN A 87 14.29 -2.21 1.19
CA ASN A 87 15.27 -1.12 1.41
C ASN A 87 16.01 -0.67 0.14
N ASP A 88 16.28 -1.59 -0.80
CA ASP A 88 16.99 -1.26 -2.03
C ASP A 88 16.13 -0.44 -3.01
N LEU A 89 14.82 -0.75 -3.12
CA LEU A 89 13.87 0.04 -3.90
C LEU A 89 13.56 1.36 -3.20
N PHE A 90 13.46 1.32 -1.87
CA PHE A 90 13.32 2.51 -1.04
C PHE A 90 14.47 3.49 -1.27
N HIS A 91 15.71 3.02 -1.23
CA HIS A 91 16.90 3.85 -1.45
C HIS A 91 16.97 4.39 -2.90
N GLN A 92 16.65 3.55 -3.89
CA GLN A 92 16.60 4.00 -5.30
C GLN A 92 15.52 5.07 -5.53
N LEU A 93 14.37 4.95 -4.86
CA LEU A 93 13.32 5.96 -4.90
C LEU A 93 13.77 7.26 -4.23
N GLY A 94 14.33 7.18 -3.01
CA GLY A 94 14.80 8.34 -2.26
C GLY A 94 15.96 9.09 -2.93
N THR A 95 16.83 8.38 -3.65
CA THR A 95 17.91 8.98 -4.47
C THR A 95 17.44 9.43 -5.85
N GLY A 96 16.16 9.25 -6.19
CA GLY A 96 15.60 9.64 -7.49
C GLY A 96 16.07 8.81 -8.68
N ARG A 97 16.72 7.67 -8.44
CA ARG A 97 17.18 6.74 -9.50
C ARG A 97 16.01 6.05 -10.20
N ILE A 98 14.87 5.92 -9.53
CA ILE A 98 13.63 5.38 -10.10
C ILE A 98 12.45 6.29 -9.75
N SER A 99 11.46 6.34 -10.63
CA SER A 99 10.18 7.03 -10.36
C SER A 99 9.28 6.19 -9.44
N GLN A 100 8.30 6.83 -8.80
CA GLN A 100 7.29 6.14 -7.97
C GLN A 100 6.57 5.03 -8.75
N LYS A 101 6.16 5.29 -9.99
CA LYS A 101 5.52 4.30 -10.87
C LYS A 101 6.44 3.10 -11.11
N ARG A 102 7.73 3.34 -11.39
CA ARG A 102 8.70 2.27 -11.60
C ARG A 102 8.95 1.47 -10.33
N ALA A 103 9.04 2.14 -9.18
CA ALA A 103 9.21 1.51 -7.88
C ALA A 103 8.05 0.55 -7.58
N LEU A 104 6.80 1.03 -7.67
CA LEU A 104 5.60 0.19 -7.45
C LEU A 104 5.57 -1.04 -8.36
N MET A 105 5.88 -0.85 -9.65
CA MET A 105 5.90 -1.95 -10.61
C MET A 105 6.98 -3.00 -10.30
N LEU A 106 8.19 -2.56 -9.91
CA LEU A 106 9.27 -3.46 -9.51
C LEU A 106 8.92 -4.26 -8.26
N ASN A 107 8.30 -3.61 -7.27
CA ASN A 107 7.87 -4.28 -6.04
C ASN A 107 6.76 -5.30 -6.30
N ALA A 108 5.76 -4.92 -7.11
CA ALA A 108 4.71 -5.84 -7.53
C ALA A 108 5.27 -7.06 -8.28
N LYS A 109 6.27 -6.84 -9.15
CA LYS A 109 6.97 -7.95 -9.83
C LYS A 109 7.65 -8.87 -8.82
N ARG A 110 8.43 -8.33 -7.87
CA ARG A 110 9.13 -9.13 -6.86
C ARG A 110 8.18 -9.98 -6.01
N ARG A 111 7.03 -9.42 -5.63
CA ARG A 111 5.99 -10.16 -4.90
C ARG A 111 5.47 -11.34 -5.71
N ARG A 112 5.12 -11.12 -6.97
CA ARG A 112 4.69 -12.20 -7.87
C ARG A 112 5.77 -13.26 -8.07
N ASP A 113 7.02 -12.86 -8.29
CA ASP A 113 8.13 -13.79 -8.47
C ASP A 113 8.32 -14.67 -7.21
N LYS A 114 8.18 -14.08 -6.00
CA LYS A 114 8.22 -14.80 -4.72
C LYS A 114 7.04 -15.78 -4.56
N GLU A 115 5.83 -15.35 -4.91
CA GLU A 115 4.63 -16.20 -4.85
C GLU A 115 4.74 -17.40 -5.81
N ILE A 116 5.25 -17.18 -7.03
CA ILE A 116 5.51 -18.25 -7.99
C ILE A 116 6.52 -19.24 -7.43
N ALA A 117 7.63 -18.76 -6.86
CA ALA A 117 8.66 -19.62 -6.27
C ALA A 117 8.09 -20.48 -5.13
N MET A 118 7.30 -19.89 -4.23
CA MET A 118 6.64 -20.60 -3.13
C MET A 118 5.63 -21.64 -3.65
N GLY A 119 4.86 -21.32 -4.68
CA GLY A 119 3.94 -22.26 -5.31
C GLY A 119 4.65 -23.47 -5.91
N LEU A 120 5.82 -23.26 -6.54
CA LEU A 120 6.64 -24.36 -7.06
C LEU A 120 7.17 -25.26 -5.95
N GLU A 121 7.64 -24.70 -4.83
CA GLU A 121 8.11 -25.44 -3.67
C GLU A 121 7.01 -26.32 -3.06
N ILE A 122 5.80 -25.77 -2.88
CA ILE A 122 4.64 -26.54 -2.40
C ILE A 122 4.32 -27.70 -3.34
N MET A 123 4.33 -27.45 -4.66
CA MET A 123 4.06 -28.49 -5.66
C MET A 123 5.10 -29.61 -5.62
N GLU A 124 6.35 -29.30 -5.33
CA GLU A 124 7.41 -30.28 -5.15
C GLU A 124 7.19 -31.14 -3.90
N ILE A 125 6.87 -30.51 -2.76
CA ILE A 125 6.52 -31.20 -1.51
C ILE A 125 5.32 -32.14 -1.72
N VAL A 126 4.29 -31.70 -2.44
CA VAL A 126 3.11 -32.52 -2.75
C VAL A 126 3.49 -33.73 -3.59
N ARG A 127 4.29 -33.56 -4.65
CA ARG A 127 4.76 -34.68 -5.49
C ARG A 127 5.59 -35.67 -4.69
N GLU A 128 6.47 -35.19 -3.83
CA GLU A 128 7.31 -36.07 -3.01
C GLU A 128 6.49 -36.84 -1.97
N THR A 129 5.50 -36.19 -1.36
CA THR A 129 4.55 -36.87 -0.46
C THR A 129 3.77 -37.95 -1.19
N MET A 130 3.26 -37.67 -2.39
CA MET A 130 2.53 -38.66 -3.21
C MET A 130 3.40 -39.85 -3.64
N ARG A 131 4.71 -39.65 -3.86
CA ARG A 131 5.64 -40.74 -4.21
C ARG A 131 5.97 -41.67 -3.04
N ARG A 132 5.80 -41.18 -1.81
CA ARG A 132 6.09 -41.92 -0.57
C ARG A 132 4.86 -42.67 -0.03
N LEU A 133 3.67 -42.42 -0.59
CA LEU A 133 2.44 -43.18 -0.38
C LEU A 133 2.36 -44.35 -1.37
#